data_AF-A0A8B9NZD3-F1
#
_entry.id   AF-A0A8B9NZD3-F1
#
_cell.length_a   1.000
_cell.length_b   1.000
_cell.length_c   1.000
_cell.angle_alpha   90.00
_cell.angle_beta   90.00
_cell.angle_gamma   90.00
#
_symmetry.space_group_name_H-M   'P 1'
#
loop_
_entity.id
_entity.type
_entity.pdbx_description
1 polymer ?
#
loop_
_entity_poly.entity_id
_entity_poly.type
_entity_poly.pdbx_seq_one_letter_code
_entity_poly.pdbx_strand_id
1 'polypeptide(L)'
;MQYSFQDKGWGASLAQRLVRKCDVVNRGFSGYNTRWAKVILPKLISKSTSAESTVAVTIFFGANDSALKDLNPKQHVPLEEYAANLRSMIQYLKSVDITEDRIILITPPPLQESAWEKECLAKDRCQSKGGM
;
A
#
# COMPACT_ATOMS: atom_id res chain seq x y z
N MET A 1 -0.21 -2.81 6.06
CA MET A 1 -1.67 -2.73 5.80
C MET A 1 -2.48 -3.88 6.37
N GLN A 2 -1.98 -5.14 6.38
CA GLN A 2 -2.72 -6.27 6.98
C GLN A 2 -3.17 -6.03 8.43
N TYR A 3 -2.35 -5.32 9.21
CA TYR A 3 -2.62 -4.96 10.60
C TYR A 3 -3.52 -3.72 10.80
N SER A 4 -4.10 -3.16 9.74
CA SER A 4 -4.88 -1.91 9.85
C SER A 4 -6.14 -2.04 10.71
N PHE A 5 -6.61 -3.26 10.96
CA PHE A 5 -7.77 -3.56 11.82
C PHE A 5 -7.41 -4.05 13.23
N GLN A 6 -6.12 -4.03 13.62
CA GLN A 6 -5.73 -4.26 15.02
C GLN A 6 -6.17 -3.10 15.91
N ASP A 7 -6.10 -3.28 17.23
CA ASP A 7 -6.39 -2.23 18.21
C ASP A 7 -5.60 -0.95 17.89
N LYS A 8 -6.31 0.19 17.81
CA LYS A 8 -5.79 1.50 17.40
C LYS A 8 -5.26 1.58 15.95
N GLY A 9 -5.56 0.58 15.12
CA GLY A 9 -5.27 0.57 13.70
C GLY A 9 -6.11 1.60 12.93
N TRP A 10 -5.53 2.14 11.85
CA TRP A 10 -6.18 3.18 11.05
C TRP A 10 -7.44 2.67 10.34
N GLY A 11 -7.45 1.41 9.91
CA GLY A 11 -8.60 0.77 9.24
C GLY A 11 -9.76 0.56 10.22
N ALA A 12 -9.47 0.12 11.45
CA ALA A 12 -10.47 0.04 12.52
C ALA A 12 -11.04 1.42 12.87
N SER A 13 -10.18 2.44 12.98
CA SER A 13 -10.61 3.82 13.24
C SER A 13 -11.49 4.39 12.12
N LEU A 14 -11.14 4.11 10.86
CA LEU A 14 -11.93 4.51 9.70
C LEU A 14 -13.29 3.79 9.68
N ALA A 15 -13.31 2.47 9.92
CA ALA A 15 -14.53 1.67 9.99
C ALA A 15 -15.47 2.16 11.09
N GLN A 16 -14.92 2.48 12.27
CA GLN A 16 -15.70 3.06 13.37
C GLN A 16 -16.32 4.40 12.99
N ARG A 17 -15.58 5.27 12.28
CA ARG A 17 -16.07 6.59 11.89
C ARG A 17 -17.09 6.56 10.75
N LEU A 18 -17.04 5.53 9.91
CA LEU A 18 -17.95 5.31 8.79
C LEU A 18 -19.04 4.29 9.10
N VAL A 19 -19.16 3.89 10.37
CA VAL A 19 -20.19 2.96 10.83
C VAL A 19 -21.57 3.44 10.36
N ARG A 20 -22.35 2.51 9.80
CA ARG A 20 -23.68 2.76 9.19
C ARG A 20 -23.70 3.68 7.96
N LYS A 21 -22.55 4.06 7.40
CA LYS A 21 -22.45 4.82 6.14
C LYS A 21 -21.89 3.97 5.00
N CYS A 22 -20.81 3.24 5.26
CA CYS A 22 -20.24 2.27 4.33
C CYS A 22 -19.33 1.26 5.05
N ASP A 23 -19.10 0.14 4.39
CA ASP A 23 -18.16 -0.87 4.85
C ASP A 23 -16.72 -0.50 4.47
N VAL A 24 -15.78 -0.70 5.40
CA VAL A 24 -14.35 -0.54 5.14
C VAL A 24 -13.73 -1.92 4.99
N VAL A 25 -13.27 -2.25 3.79
CA VAL A 25 -12.72 -3.57 3.48
C VAL A 25 -11.21 -3.48 3.27
N ASN A 26 -10.44 -4.24 4.06
CA ASN A 26 -8.99 -4.32 3.89
C ASN A 26 -8.62 -5.33 2.79
N ARG A 27 -7.95 -4.85 1.74
CA ARG A 27 -7.33 -5.69 0.70
C ARG A 27 -5.80 -5.54 0.65
N GLY A 28 -5.19 -5.10 1.76
CA GLY A 28 -3.77 -4.87 1.88
C GLY A 28 -3.02 -6.07 2.46
N PHE A 29 -1.97 -6.49 1.76
CA PHE A 29 -1.15 -7.64 2.13
C PHE A 29 0.20 -7.18 2.67
N SER A 30 0.65 -7.78 3.78
CA SER A 30 1.97 -7.45 4.34
C SER A 30 3.08 -7.77 3.34
N GLY A 31 4.06 -6.88 3.24
CA GLY A 31 5.20 -7.04 2.34
C GLY A 31 4.92 -6.79 0.85
N TYR A 32 3.67 -6.57 0.42
CA TYR A 32 3.38 -6.38 -1.00
C TYR A 32 3.84 -5.00 -1.53
N ASN A 33 4.43 -4.98 -2.73
CA ASN A 33 4.76 -3.78 -3.51
C ASN A 33 3.78 -3.61 -4.69
N THR A 34 3.98 -2.58 -5.51
CA THR A 34 3.10 -2.29 -6.65
C THR A 34 3.12 -3.34 -7.76
N ARG A 35 4.21 -4.11 -7.93
CA ARG A 35 4.25 -5.21 -8.92
C ARG A 35 3.20 -6.27 -8.62
N TRP A 36 3.16 -6.73 -7.37
CA TRP A 36 2.18 -7.75 -6.97
C TRP A 36 0.78 -7.19 -6.86
N ALA A 37 0.64 -5.96 -6.35
CA ALA A 37 -0.65 -5.27 -6.24
C ALA A 37 -1.37 -5.20 -7.59
N LYS A 38 -0.66 -4.80 -8.66
CA LYS A 38 -1.19 -4.72 -10.02
C LYS A 38 -1.76 -6.06 -10.50
N VAL A 39 -1.11 -7.17 -10.18
CA VAL A 39 -1.51 -8.52 -10.62
C VAL A 39 -2.73 -9.03 -9.86
N ILE A 40 -2.84 -8.72 -8.57
CA ILE A 40 -3.96 -9.22 -7.74
C ILE A 40 -5.20 -8.33 -7.85
N LEU A 41 -5.05 -7.04 -8.18
CA LEU A 41 -6.14 -6.07 -8.21
C LEU A 41 -7.38 -6.57 -8.98
N PRO A 42 -7.27 -7.21 -10.16
CA PRO A 42 -8.44 -7.70 -10.88
C PRO A 42 -9.21 -8.82 -10.20
N LYS A 43 -8.57 -9.53 -9.27
CA LYS A 43 -9.22 -10.57 -8.45
C LYS A 43 -9.93 -9.98 -7.23
N LEU A 44 -9.53 -8.78 -6.80
CA LEU A 44 -10.04 -8.13 -5.59
C LEU A 44 -11.22 -7.21 -5.89
N ILE A 45 -11.16 -6.50 -7.02
CA ILE A 45 -12.18 -5.55 -7.48
C ILE A 45 -12.46 -5.91 -8.93
N SER A 46 -13.65 -6.42 -9.20
CA SER A 46 -14.09 -6.80 -10.55
C SER A 46 -15.43 -6.13 -10.85
N LYS A 47 -15.73 -5.97 -12.14
CA LYS A 47 -16.94 -5.30 -12.63
C LYS A 47 -18.24 -5.86 -12.04
N SER A 48 -18.31 -7.18 -11.82
CA SER A 48 -19.50 -7.86 -11.29
C SER A 48 -19.67 -7.80 -9.77
N THR A 49 -18.61 -7.47 -9.01
CA THR A 49 -18.62 -7.68 -7.56
C THR A 49 -18.80 -6.40 -6.74
N SER A 50 -18.36 -5.23 -7.22
CA SER A 50 -18.44 -4.03 -6.36
C SER A 50 -18.51 -2.68 -7.07
N ALA A 51 -18.49 -2.58 -8.40
CA ALA A 51 -18.33 -1.29 -9.08
C ALA A 51 -19.43 -0.28 -8.71
N GLU A 52 -20.69 -0.71 -8.68
CA GLU A 52 -21.83 0.17 -8.37
C GLU A 52 -21.90 0.56 -6.88
N SER A 53 -21.45 -0.31 -5.96
CA SER A 53 -21.52 -0.07 -4.51
C SER A 53 -20.23 0.51 -3.91
N THR A 54 -19.14 0.58 -4.69
CA THR A 54 -17.86 1.10 -4.20
C THR A 54 -17.89 2.63 -4.18
N VAL A 55 -17.90 3.19 -2.97
CA VAL A 55 -17.88 4.64 -2.74
C VAL A 55 -16.49 5.25 -2.90
N ALA A 56 -15.43 4.50 -2.58
CA ALA A 56 -14.04 4.93 -2.75
C ALA A 56 -13.09 3.74 -2.76
N VAL A 57 -11.95 3.88 -3.45
CA VAL A 57 -10.82 2.95 -3.42
C VAL A 57 -9.57 3.72 -3.03
N THR A 58 -8.89 3.26 -1.98
CA THR A 58 -7.60 3.82 -1.56
C THR A 58 -6.44 2.96 -2.09
N ILE A 59 -5.55 3.54 -2.90
CA ILE A 59 -4.28 2.91 -3.26
C ILE A 59 -3.20 3.45 -2.33
N PHE A 60 -2.66 2.59 -1.46
CA PHE A 60 -1.68 2.95 -0.44
C PHE A 60 -0.46 2.01 -0.51
N PHE A 61 0.41 2.28 -1.47
CA PHE A 61 1.66 1.54 -1.75
C PHE A 61 2.85 2.50 -1.81
N GLY A 62 4.07 1.96 -1.91
CA GLY A 62 5.30 2.75 -2.04
C GLY A 62 6.35 2.45 -0.98
N ALA A 63 5.94 2.08 0.25
CA ALA A 63 6.89 1.84 1.34
C ALA A 63 7.77 0.59 1.12
N ASN A 64 7.21 -0.48 0.54
CA ASN A 64 7.99 -1.67 0.18
C ASN A 64 8.76 -1.44 -1.14
N ASP A 65 8.14 -0.74 -2.08
CA ASP A 65 8.74 -0.36 -3.36
C ASP A 65 10.03 0.44 -3.18
N SER A 66 10.07 1.32 -2.18
CA SER A 66 11.23 2.15 -1.84
C SER A 66 12.34 1.42 -1.08
N ALA A 67 12.24 0.11 -0.88
CA ALA A 67 13.31 -0.65 -0.25
C ALA A 67 14.63 -0.49 -1.02
N LEU A 68 15.76 -0.43 -0.31
CA LEU A 68 17.07 -0.34 -0.95
C LEU A 68 17.33 -1.61 -1.77
N LYS A 69 17.66 -1.42 -3.06
CA LYS A 69 17.87 -2.52 -4.00
C LYS A 69 18.89 -3.55 -3.50
N ASP A 70 19.98 -3.09 -2.90
CA ASP A 70 21.08 -3.97 -2.48
C ASP A 70 20.75 -4.74 -1.20
N LEU A 71 19.87 -4.22 -0.34
CA LEU A 71 19.46 -4.88 0.90
C LEU A 71 18.23 -5.76 0.72
N ASN A 72 17.29 -5.35 -0.14
CA ASN A 72 16.04 -6.05 -0.35
C ASN A 72 15.57 -5.93 -1.81
N PRO A 73 16.25 -6.62 -2.73
CA PRO A 73 15.94 -6.57 -4.15
C PRO A 73 14.55 -7.13 -4.48
N LYS A 74 14.00 -7.99 -3.61
CA LYS A 74 12.67 -8.61 -3.80
C LYS A 74 11.54 -7.58 -3.70
N GLN A 75 11.64 -6.64 -2.77
CA GLN A 75 10.61 -5.60 -2.59
C GLN A 75 10.88 -4.34 -3.41
N HIS A 76 12.16 -4.05 -3.70
CA HIS A 76 12.56 -2.87 -4.48
C HIS A 76 11.88 -2.79 -5.85
N VAL A 77 11.27 -1.63 -6.13
CA VAL A 77 10.71 -1.28 -7.43
C VAL A 77 11.30 0.07 -7.87
N PRO A 78 11.94 0.17 -9.04
CA PRO A 78 12.45 1.43 -9.57
C PRO A 78 11.34 2.48 -9.72
N LEU A 79 11.68 3.76 -9.54
CA LEU A 79 10.70 4.86 -9.52
C LEU A 79 9.82 4.90 -10.77
N GLU A 80 10.41 4.74 -11.96
CA GLU A 80 9.67 4.72 -13.22
C GLU A 80 8.67 3.57 -13.28
N GLU A 81 9.06 2.39 -12.79
CA GLU A 81 8.19 1.23 -12.75
C GLU A 81 7.08 1.40 -11.70
N TYR A 82 7.40 1.97 -10.53
CA TYR A 82 6.41 2.31 -9.51
C TYR A 82 5.34 3.26 -10.08
N ALA A 83 5.75 4.33 -10.76
CA ALA A 83 4.83 5.28 -11.40
C ALA A 83 3.98 4.59 -12.48
N ALA A 84 4.59 3.75 -13.32
CA ALA A 84 3.85 2.98 -14.33
C ALA A 84 2.85 2.00 -13.72
N ASN A 85 3.22 1.32 -12.62
CA ASN A 85 2.32 0.40 -11.92
C ASN A 85 1.12 1.13 -11.31
N LEU A 86 1.33 2.31 -10.70
CA LEU A 86 0.23 3.14 -10.19
C LEU A 86 -0.72 3.55 -11.32
N ARG A 87 -0.19 4.05 -12.45
CA ARG A 87 -1.01 4.41 -13.62
C ARG A 87 -1.83 3.22 -14.12
N SER A 88 -1.22 2.04 -14.20
CA SER A 88 -1.91 0.83 -14.64
C SER A 88 -3.02 0.40 -13.69
N MET A 89 -2.82 0.49 -12.37
CA MET A 89 -3.86 0.21 -11.38
C MET A 89 -5.04 1.21 -11.48
N ILE A 90 -4.75 2.50 -11.67
CA ILE A 90 -5.78 3.53 -11.87
C ILE A 90 -6.58 3.26 -13.15
N GLN A 91 -5.89 2.96 -14.27
CA GLN A 91 -6.53 2.61 -15.53
C GLN A 91 -7.42 1.36 -15.39
N TYR A 92 -6.95 0.35 -14.66
CA TYR A 92 -7.75 -0.84 -14.38
C TYR A 92 -9.03 -0.49 -13.60
N LEU A 93 -8.92 0.28 -12.52
CA LEU A 93 -10.08 0.70 -11.73
C LEU A 93 -11.10 1.46 -12.58
N LYS A 94 -10.65 2.37 -13.43
CA LYS A 94 -11.51 3.07 -14.40
C LYS A 94 -12.20 2.10 -15.38
N SER A 95 -11.51 1.04 -15.82
CA SER A 95 -12.07 0.03 -16.73
C SER A 95 -13.15 -0.85 -16.10
N VAL A 96 -13.22 -0.91 -14.77
CA VAL A 96 -14.26 -1.60 -14.01
C VAL A 96 -15.22 -0.62 -13.33
N ASP A 97 -15.43 0.54 -13.97
CA ASP A 97 -16.45 1.55 -13.61
C ASP A 97 -16.22 2.26 -12.26
N ILE A 98 -15.00 2.23 -11.71
CA ILE A 98 -14.62 3.12 -10.60
C ILE A 98 -14.17 4.46 -11.17
N THR A 99 -14.99 5.49 -10.95
CA THR A 99 -14.70 6.84 -11.44
C THR A 99 -13.48 7.45 -10.74
N GLU A 100 -12.80 8.36 -11.43
CA GLU A 100 -11.53 8.95 -10.96
C GLU A 100 -11.65 9.66 -9.61
N ASP A 101 -12.77 10.34 -9.37
CA ASP A 101 -13.10 11.04 -8.12
C ASP A 101 -13.26 10.09 -6.92
N ARG A 102 -13.40 8.79 -7.15
CA ARG A 102 -13.47 7.75 -6.12
C ARG A 102 -12.12 7.08 -5.85
N ILE A 103 -11.08 7.41 -6.61
CA ILE A 103 -9.74 6.81 -6.44
C ILE A 103 -8.88 7.77 -5.61
N ILE A 104 -8.49 7.34 -4.42
CA ILE A 104 -7.66 8.12 -3.50
C ILE A 104 -6.27 7.50 -3.44
N LEU A 105 -5.25 8.26 -3.84
CA LEU A 105 -3.86 7.86 -3.67
C LEU A 105 -3.36 8.32 -2.30
N ILE A 106 -2.82 7.39 -1.52
CA ILE A 106 -2.16 7.69 -0.25
C ILE A 106 -0.68 7.40 -0.43
N THR A 107 0.15 8.43 -0.28
CA THR A 107 1.61 8.31 -0.41
C THR A 107 2.19 7.53 0.78
N PRO A 108 3.31 6.80 0.59
CA PRO A 108 3.99 6.16 1.71
C PRO A 108 4.44 7.21 2.74
N PRO A 109 4.47 6.85 4.04
CA PRO A 109 4.95 7.77 5.07
C PRO A 109 6.42 8.15 4.82
N PRO A 110 6.85 9.36 5.20
CA PRO A 110 8.23 9.77 5.08
C PRO A 110 9.14 8.86 5.93
N LEU A 111 10.31 8.51 5.38
CA LEU A 111 11.35 7.82 6.13
C LEU A 111 12.18 8.84 6.92
N GLN A 112 12.27 8.65 8.23
CA GLN A 112 13.17 9.42 9.08
C GLN A 112 14.38 8.56 9.46
N GLU A 113 15.46 8.69 8.69
CA GLU A 113 16.63 7.81 8.78
C GLU A 113 17.27 7.79 10.16
N SER A 114 17.42 8.97 10.79
CA SER A 114 18.04 9.08 12.13
C SER A 114 17.21 8.41 13.23
N ALA A 115 15.89 8.43 13.13
CA ALA A 115 15.02 7.71 14.07
C ALA A 115 15.08 6.20 13.81
N TRP A 116 15.11 5.80 12.54
CA TRP A 116 15.24 4.40 12.14
C TRP A 116 16.57 3.78 12.59
N GLU A 117 17.68 4.53 12.48
CA GLU A 117 18.99 4.10 12.91
C GLU A 117 19.03 3.84 14.43
N LYS A 118 18.49 4.76 15.24
CA LYS A 118 18.36 4.57 16.70
C LYS A 118 17.58 3.31 17.05
N GLU A 119 16.47 3.08 16.36
CA GLU A 119 15.62 1.90 16.55
C GLU A 119 16.32 0.60 16.14
N CYS A 120 17.11 0.64 15.05
CA CYS A 120 17.88 -0.51 14.61
C CYS A 120 18.99 -0.86 15.60
N LEU A 121 19.69 0.14 16.14
CA LEU A 121 20.69 -0.04 17.19
C LEU A 121 20.06 -0.60 18.47
N ALA A 122 18.91 -0.08 18.90
CA ALA A 122 18.22 -0.54 20.10
C ALA A 122 17.71 -1.99 20.01
N LYS A 123 17.55 -2.52 18.79
CA LYS A 123 17.02 -3.87 18.54
C LYS A 123 18.07 -4.84 18.01
N ASP A 124 19.35 -4.46 18.00
CA ASP A 124 20.45 -5.23 17.39
C ASP A 124 20.17 -5.66 15.93
N ARG A 125 19.42 -4.82 15.19
CA ARG A 125 19.05 -5.03 13.78
C ARG A 125 19.81 -4.14 12.82
N CYS A 126 20.72 -3.30 13.31
CA CYS A 126 21.71 -2.67 12.45
C CYS A 126 22.56 -3.76 11.82
N GLN A 127 22.29 -4.12 10.56
CA GLN A 127 23.28 -4.81 9.76
C GLN A 127 24.48 -3.87 9.67
N SER A 128 25.55 -4.21 10.37
CA SER A 128 26.83 -3.53 10.23
C SER A 128 27.12 -3.41 8.74
N LYS A 129 27.24 -2.19 8.22
CA LYS A 129 28.02 -1.98 7.00
C LYS A 129 29.46 -2.36 7.35
N GLY A 130 29.77 -3.66 7.22
CA GLY A 130 31.14 -4.13 7.14
C GLY A 130 31.71 -3.56 5.85
N GLY A 131 32.76 -2.74 6.00
CA GLY A 131 33.33 -1.96 4.92
C GLY A 131 33.95 -2.80 3.80
N MET A 132 34.02 -2.20 2.62
CA MET A 132 35.26 -1.71 2.00
C MET A 132 34.89 -0.65 0.97
#